data_AF-A0A8R1Y3P9-F1
#
_entry.id   AF-A0A8R1Y3P9-F1
#
_cell.length_a   1.000
_cell.length_b   1.000
_cell.length_c   1.000
_cell.angle_alpha   90.00
_cell.angle_beta   90.00
_cell.angle_gamma   90.00
#
_symmetry.space_group_name_H-M   'P 1'
#
loop_
_entity.id
_entity.type
_entity.pdbx_description
1 polymer ?
#
loop_
_entity_poly.entity_id
_entity_poly.type
_entity_poly.pdbx_seq_one_letter_code
_entity_poly.pdbx_strand_id
1 'polypeptide(L)'
;MASPRLSKNPTLIWSSSRSNISSPHGTAVDSGKHKVSEENNETMILASSRKLLPTGQQRSHRYSRRRYKRLRKHNDSDEPVEEKRDIGDENVEQNKYNELKNRIEKWLNSLDLNDDDDDDNDAESVDSDTVTQLTDQIRQLKVKIAIGGGKKRYLLQNIQRLNDKIVSLQSPSSSSSSRVAADMINQKAGMEQFLERFTKERAHRDYRFWIMAKMMQSLMETLIEKLYHLSSDKVLAEMSEWLQENFQPSVVRPNASSLLTCLETDIGRSNDPNALKKYIRRKLSQR
;
A
#
# COMPACT_ATOMS: atom_id res chain seq x y z
N MET A 1 -22.07 -54.63 -4.09
CA MET A 1 -22.50 -53.25 -4.39
C MET A 1 -21.45 -52.32 -3.81
N ALA A 2 -20.65 -51.70 -4.67
CA ALA A 2 -19.45 -50.95 -4.31
C ALA A 2 -19.59 -49.47 -4.69
N SER A 3 -19.20 -48.61 -3.74
CA SER A 3 -18.71 -47.22 -3.91
C SER A 3 -19.76 -46.17 -4.37
N PRO A 4 -19.52 -44.84 -4.18
CA PRO A 4 -18.21 -44.20 -3.96
C PRO A 4 -18.14 -43.03 -2.95
N ARG A 5 -16.87 -42.65 -2.76
CA ARG A 5 -16.25 -41.52 -2.03
C ARG A 5 -16.66 -40.13 -2.55
N LEU A 6 -16.77 -39.18 -1.63
CA LEU A 6 -16.63 -37.71 -1.78
C LEU A 6 -16.04 -37.24 -0.42
N SER A 7 -15.13 -36.29 -0.25
CA SER A 7 -14.62 -35.17 -1.05
C SER A 7 -13.30 -34.71 -0.41
N LYS A 8 -12.36 -34.19 -1.21
CA LYS A 8 -11.08 -33.62 -0.81
C LYS A 8 -11.27 -32.16 -0.38
N ASN A 9 -10.79 -31.77 0.81
CA ASN A 9 -10.62 -30.36 1.19
C ASN A 9 -9.19 -29.88 0.84
N PRO A 10 -9.02 -28.65 0.34
CA PRO A 10 -7.71 -28.10 0.01
C PRO A 10 -7.02 -27.50 1.24
N THR A 11 -5.74 -27.86 1.40
CA THR A 11 -4.79 -27.31 2.38
C THR A 11 -4.44 -25.86 2.03
N LEU A 12 -4.73 -24.91 2.92
CA LEU A 12 -4.19 -23.55 2.89
C LEU A 12 -2.85 -23.54 3.63
N ILE A 13 -1.75 -23.42 2.88
CA ILE A 13 -0.40 -23.24 3.40
C ILE A 13 -0.15 -21.74 3.46
N TRP A 14 0.01 -21.19 4.67
CA TRP A 14 0.41 -19.80 4.88
C TRP A 14 1.91 -19.78 5.19
N SER A 15 2.74 -19.48 4.18
CA SER A 15 4.18 -19.29 4.35
C SER A 15 4.44 -17.87 4.87
N SER A 16 4.88 -17.78 6.12
CA SER A 16 5.31 -16.52 6.75
C SER A 16 6.84 -16.47 6.76
N SER A 17 7.41 -15.68 5.85
CA SER A 17 8.85 -15.41 5.78
C SER A 17 9.24 -14.43 6.89
N ARG A 18 9.95 -14.90 7.92
CA ARG A 18 10.69 -14.07 8.88
C ARG A 18 12.14 -13.96 8.42
N SER A 19 12.56 -12.76 8.04
CA SER A 19 13.98 -12.40 7.92
C SER A 19 14.51 -11.95 9.28
N ASN A 20 15.52 -12.66 9.77
CA ASN A 20 16.32 -12.34 10.94
C ASN A 20 17.05 -11.01 10.76
N ILE A 21 16.97 -10.12 11.76
CA ILE A 21 17.94 -9.04 11.96
C ILE A 21 18.56 -9.25 13.34
N SER A 22 19.86 -9.57 13.31
CA SER A 22 20.73 -9.74 14.46
C SER A 22 21.17 -8.37 14.97
N SER A 23 20.96 -8.09 16.25
CA SER A 23 21.65 -7.02 16.97
C SER A 23 23.00 -7.52 17.49
N PRO A 24 23.98 -6.62 17.67
CA PRO A 24 24.97 -6.79 18.72
C PRO A 24 24.91 -5.65 19.75
N HIS A 25 25.08 -6.08 20.99
CA HIS A 25 25.35 -5.33 22.23
C HIS A 25 26.53 -4.34 22.13
N GLY A 26 26.51 -3.30 22.97
CA GLY A 26 27.73 -2.66 23.47
C GLY A 26 27.61 -1.19 23.92
N THR A 27 27.21 -0.99 25.19
CA THR A 27 27.71 -0.01 26.21
C THR A 27 28.21 1.39 25.75
N ALA A 28 27.52 2.50 26.04
CA ALA A 28 27.46 3.29 27.31
C ALA A 28 28.67 4.22 27.56
N VAL A 29 28.36 5.39 28.17
CA VAL A 29 29.25 6.49 28.67
C VAL A 29 29.52 7.60 27.62
N ASP A 30 29.43 8.92 27.83
CA ASP A 30 28.94 9.81 28.90
C ASP A 30 28.97 11.27 28.39
N SER A 31 28.06 12.08 28.93
CA SER A 31 27.94 13.54 29.09
C SER A 31 28.82 14.55 28.33
N GLY A 32 28.17 15.61 27.83
CA GLY A 32 28.82 16.89 27.52
C GLY A 32 27.89 17.97 26.96
N LYS A 33 27.27 18.75 27.84
CA LYS A 33 26.45 19.95 27.54
C LYS A 33 27.24 20.99 26.73
N HIS A 34 26.62 21.66 25.76
CA HIS A 34 26.72 23.12 25.66
C HIS A 34 25.53 23.71 24.88
N LYS A 35 25.05 24.83 25.43
CA LYS A 35 23.87 25.62 25.10
C LYS A 35 24.41 26.90 24.44
N VAL A 36 23.97 27.25 23.23
CA VAL A 36 24.10 28.60 22.68
C VAL A 36 22.83 28.91 21.90
N SER A 37 22.19 30.00 22.34
CA SER A 37 21.05 30.68 21.76
C SER A 37 21.54 31.71 20.73
N GLU A 38 20.78 31.92 19.66
CA GLU A 38 20.60 33.17 18.88
C GLU A 38 19.76 32.77 17.65
N GLU A 39 18.44 33.05 17.64
CA GLU A 39 17.83 34.24 17.05
C GLU A 39 18.54 34.68 15.76
N ASN A 40 17.87 34.46 14.61
CA ASN A 40 17.77 35.38 13.47
C ASN A 40 17.09 34.71 12.26
N ASN A 41 15.98 35.33 11.82
CA ASN A 41 15.59 35.58 10.42
C ASN A 41 15.13 34.34 9.60
N GLU A 42 14.26 34.38 8.61
CA GLU A 42 13.30 35.31 8.02
C GLU A 42 12.56 34.45 6.97
N THR A 43 11.26 34.65 6.83
CA THR A 43 10.47 34.53 5.59
C THR A 43 10.79 33.46 4.52
N MET A 44 9.77 32.61 4.29
CA MET A 44 9.33 32.06 2.99
C MET A 44 10.31 31.19 2.19
N ILE A 45 9.74 30.54 1.17
CA ILE A 45 10.38 29.69 0.15
C ILE A 45 10.83 28.30 0.70
N LEU A 46 10.44 27.14 0.16
CA LEU A 46 10.29 26.75 -1.23
C LEU A 46 9.34 25.55 -1.37
N ALA A 47 8.32 25.74 -2.22
CA ALA A 47 7.83 24.70 -3.10
C ALA A 47 9.04 24.07 -3.81
N SER A 48 9.31 22.81 -3.51
CA SER A 48 10.44 22.07 -4.06
C SER A 48 9.92 20.93 -4.91
N SER A 49 10.28 21.01 -6.20
CA SER A 49 11.03 19.99 -6.93
C SER A 49 10.43 19.62 -8.29
N ARG A 50 10.94 20.29 -9.34
CA ARG A 50 11.89 19.76 -10.35
C ARG A 50 11.72 20.50 -11.69
N LYS A 51 12.71 21.34 -12.02
CA LYS A 51 13.67 21.18 -13.15
C LYS A 51 13.24 22.12 -14.32
N LEU A 52 14.00 23.10 -14.85
CA LEU A 52 15.44 23.33 -14.93
C LEU A 52 15.73 24.84 -15.14
N LEU A 53 16.86 25.25 -14.58
CA LEU A 53 17.66 26.46 -14.84
C LEU A 53 18.04 26.61 -16.33
N PRO A 54 18.12 27.83 -16.89
CA PRO A 54 19.05 28.15 -17.97
C PRO A 54 20.34 28.71 -17.34
N THR A 55 21.25 27.84 -16.90
CA THR A 55 22.59 28.26 -16.48
C THR A 55 23.42 28.62 -17.70
N GLY A 56 23.69 29.91 -17.84
CA GLY A 56 24.76 30.43 -18.68
C GLY A 56 26.09 29.88 -18.21
N GLN A 57 26.74 29.11 -19.07
CA GLN A 57 28.18 28.91 -19.16
C GLN A 57 28.43 28.07 -20.43
N GLN A 58 28.31 28.71 -21.60
CA GLN A 58 28.87 28.17 -22.83
C GLN A 58 30.38 28.48 -22.84
N ARG A 59 31.13 27.59 -22.19
CA ARG A 59 32.58 27.46 -22.38
C ARG A 59 32.83 26.68 -23.67
N SER A 60 33.81 27.17 -24.44
CA SER A 60 34.53 26.48 -25.50
C SER A 60 33.73 26.00 -26.71
N HIS A 61 33.73 26.79 -27.77
CA HIS A 61 34.61 26.50 -28.92
C HIS A 61 34.73 27.75 -29.79
N ARG A 62 35.79 28.54 -29.52
CA ARG A 62 36.35 29.46 -30.51
C ARG A 62 36.90 28.61 -31.65
N TYR A 63 36.07 28.28 -32.64
CA TYR A 63 36.61 27.88 -33.94
C TYR A 63 37.18 29.12 -34.61
N SER A 64 38.50 29.16 -34.55
CA SER A 64 39.39 30.10 -35.18
C SER A 64 38.92 30.41 -36.61
N ARG A 65 38.42 31.63 -36.84
CA ARG A 65 38.35 32.26 -38.17
C ARG A 65 39.78 32.30 -38.69
N ARG A 66 40.18 31.25 -39.41
CA ARG A 66 41.47 31.16 -40.09
C ARG A 66 41.56 32.33 -41.06
N ARG A 67 42.48 33.22 -40.71
CA ARG A 67 43.00 34.32 -41.51
C ARG A 67 43.19 33.88 -42.96
N TYR A 68 42.63 34.71 -43.83
CA TYR A 68 43.13 35.12 -45.12
C TYR A 68 44.65 34.91 -45.32
N LYS A 69 44.99 34.59 -46.57
CA LYS A 69 46.34 34.44 -47.17
C LYS A 69 46.83 33.01 -47.27
N ARG A 70 46.38 32.31 -48.31
CA ARG A 70 47.27 31.49 -49.14
C ARG A 70 46.84 31.56 -50.61
N LEU A 71 47.68 32.26 -51.37
CA LEU A 71 48.17 31.89 -52.70
C LEU A 71 47.11 31.72 -53.80
N ARG A 72 46.89 32.83 -54.52
CA ARG A 72 46.64 32.79 -55.96
C ARG A 72 47.77 31.99 -56.61
N LYS A 73 47.46 30.83 -57.17
CA LYS A 73 48.19 30.22 -58.28
C LYS A 73 47.16 29.63 -59.25
N HIS A 74 47.17 30.20 -60.44
CA HIS A 74 46.80 29.63 -61.74
C HIS A 74 46.20 28.23 -61.69
N ASN A 75 44.96 28.11 -62.16
CA ASN A 75 44.61 27.11 -63.15
C ASN A 75 43.37 27.62 -63.90
N ASP A 76 43.64 28.03 -65.14
CA ASP A 76 42.66 28.23 -66.19
C ASP A 76 41.95 26.90 -66.44
N SER A 77 40.65 26.84 -66.16
CA SER A 77 39.75 25.88 -66.77
C SER A 77 38.34 26.40 -66.58
N ASP A 78 37.82 27.02 -67.64
CA ASP A 78 36.45 27.45 -67.78
C ASP A 78 35.52 26.24 -67.64
N GLU A 79 34.93 26.08 -66.45
CA GLU A 79 33.88 25.09 -66.18
C GLU A 79 32.86 25.78 -65.26
N PRO A 80 31.56 25.76 -65.59
CA PRO A 80 30.58 26.69 -65.04
C PRO A 80 30.47 26.54 -63.52
N VAL A 81 30.81 27.62 -62.80
CA VAL A 81 30.89 27.71 -61.33
C VAL A 81 29.53 27.54 -60.64
N GLU A 82 28.42 27.49 -61.39
CA GLU A 82 27.07 27.31 -60.84
C GLU A 82 26.82 25.85 -60.43
N GLU A 83 27.26 24.86 -61.23
CA GLU A 83 27.01 23.44 -60.95
C GLU A 83 27.77 22.94 -59.69
N LYS A 84 28.95 23.51 -59.41
CA LYS A 84 29.73 23.19 -58.20
C LYS A 84 29.14 23.79 -56.91
N ARG A 85 28.23 24.79 -57.00
CA ARG A 85 27.53 25.32 -55.82
C ARG A 85 26.31 24.47 -55.49
N ASP A 86 25.56 24.03 -56.49
CA ASP A 86 24.38 23.19 -56.30
C ASP A 86 24.77 21.81 -55.71
N ILE A 87 25.84 21.19 -56.19
CA ILE A 87 26.35 19.91 -55.64
C ILE A 87 26.85 20.08 -54.17
N GLY A 88 27.37 21.26 -53.83
CA GLY A 88 27.84 21.57 -52.49
C GLY A 88 26.68 21.66 -51.48
N ASP A 89 25.60 22.32 -51.86
CA ASP A 89 24.43 22.50 -51.01
C ASP A 89 23.62 21.20 -50.88
N GLU A 90 23.47 20.42 -51.94
CA GLU A 90 22.80 19.11 -51.90
C GLU A 90 23.51 18.13 -50.96
N ASN A 91 24.85 18.07 -50.99
CA ASN A 91 25.61 17.19 -50.11
C ASN A 91 25.54 17.65 -48.63
N VAL A 92 25.46 18.95 -48.38
CA VAL A 92 25.22 19.49 -47.03
C VAL A 92 23.84 19.11 -46.53
N GLU A 93 22.81 19.15 -47.37
CA GLU A 93 21.46 18.73 -47.01
C GLU A 93 21.35 17.22 -46.80
N GLN A 94 21.97 16.40 -47.66
CA GLN A 94 22.04 14.95 -47.47
C GLN A 94 22.78 14.58 -46.18
N ASN A 95 23.85 15.27 -45.83
CA ASN A 95 24.52 15.03 -44.56
C ASN A 95 23.63 15.39 -43.34
N LYS A 96 22.88 16.49 -43.41
CA LYS A 96 21.88 16.84 -42.37
C LYS A 96 20.77 15.79 -42.28
N TYR A 97 20.29 15.30 -43.43
CA TYR A 97 19.29 14.23 -43.49
C TYR A 97 19.82 12.94 -42.86
N ASN A 98 21.04 12.52 -43.21
CA ASN A 98 21.67 11.33 -42.64
C ASN A 98 21.93 11.47 -41.13
N GLU A 99 22.34 12.65 -40.66
CA GLU A 99 22.49 12.91 -39.22
C GLU A 99 21.14 12.82 -38.49
N LEU A 100 20.08 13.35 -39.09
CA LEU A 100 18.72 13.25 -38.54
C LEU A 100 18.22 11.80 -38.52
N LYS A 101 18.40 11.07 -39.62
CA LYS A 101 18.05 9.64 -39.75
C LYS A 101 18.76 8.80 -38.68
N ASN A 102 20.08 8.96 -38.55
CA ASN A 102 20.87 8.26 -37.53
C ASN A 102 20.43 8.58 -36.10
N ARG A 103 19.98 9.82 -35.83
CA ARG A 103 19.42 10.19 -34.51
C ARG A 103 18.08 9.51 -34.25
N ILE A 104 17.22 9.41 -35.27
CA ILE A 104 15.92 8.73 -35.18
C ILE A 104 16.14 7.22 -34.96
N GLU A 105 17.01 6.58 -35.75
CA GLU A 105 17.36 5.17 -35.58
C GLU A 105 17.94 4.88 -34.20
N LYS A 106 18.83 5.76 -33.69
CA LYS A 106 19.34 5.61 -32.32
C LYS A 106 18.25 5.72 -31.25
N TRP A 107 17.24 6.57 -31.48
CA TRP A 107 16.09 6.69 -30.58
C TRP A 107 15.21 5.45 -30.65
N LEU A 108 14.92 4.96 -31.86
CA LEU A 108 14.17 3.71 -32.08
C LEU A 108 14.88 2.52 -31.43
N ASN A 109 16.19 2.35 -31.62
CA ASN A 109 16.97 1.27 -31.01
C ASN A 109 17.08 1.39 -29.48
N SER A 110 16.85 2.58 -28.90
CA SER A 110 16.84 2.76 -27.44
C SER A 110 15.47 2.48 -26.83
N LEU A 111 14.43 2.37 -27.65
CA LEU A 111 13.10 1.96 -27.25
C LEU A 111 13.02 0.45 -27.54
N ASP A 112 12.70 -0.34 -26.53
CA ASP A 112 12.30 -1.75 -26.68
C ASP A 112 10.96 -1.78 -27.44
N LEU A 113 11.01 -1.49 -28.75
CA LEU A 113 9.88 -1.50 -29.67
C LEU A 113 9.70 -2.85 -30.36
N ASN A 114 10.60 -3.79 -30.12
CA ASN A 114 10.61 -5.13 -30.71
C ASN A 114 10.48 -6.17 -29.59
N ASP A 115 9.26 -6.31 -29.05
CA ASP A 115 8.80 -7.47 -28.30
C ASP A 115 7.55 -7.98 -29.03
N ASP A 116 7.73 -8.41 -30.27
CA ASP A 116 6.83 -9.35 -30.95
C ASP A 116 7.71 -10.06 -31.99
N ASP A 117 8.07 -11.30 -31.64
CA ASP A 117 8.72 -12.27 -32.49
C ASP A 117 7.87 -12.51 -33.75
N ASP A 118 8.56 -12.69 -34.89
CA ASP A 118 8.08 -13.10 -36.22
C ASP A 118 7.98 -11.98 -37.29
N ASP A 119 8.59 -12.31 -38.44
CA ASP A 119 8.67 -11.63 -39.73
C ASP A 119 9.75 -10.56 -39.96
N ASP A 120 10.86 -11.07 -40.54
CA ASP A 120 11.63 -10.46 -41.62
C ASP A 120 10.89 -9.31 -42.31
N ASN A 121 11.22 -8.06 -41.97
CA ASN A 121 10.91 -6.94 -42.84
C ASN A 121 12.12 -6.04 -43.00
N ASP A 122 12.50 -5.96 -44.27
CA ASP A 122 13.56 -5.17 -44.83
C ASP A 122 13.48 -3.70 -44.42
N ALA A 123 14.67 -3.12 -44.30
CA ALA A 123 14.92 -1.76 -43.92
C ALA A 123 14.37 -0.75 -44.94
N GLU A 124 13.07 -0.43 -44.88
CA GLU A 124 12.47 0.64 -45.68
C GLU A 124 11.73 1.68 -44.82
N SER A 125 12.45 2.78 -44.61
CA SER A 125 11.95 4.12 -44.27
C SER A 125 11.37 4.34 -42.86
N VAL A 126 11.72 5.49 -42.29
CA VAL A 126 11.05 6.05 -41.11
C VAL A 126 9.68 6.50 -41.59
N ASP A 127 8.76 5.55 -41.70
CA ASP A 127 7.41 5.82 -42.14
C ASP A 127 6.64 6.57 -41.06
N SER A 128 5.65 7.36 -41.48
CA SER A 128 4.76 8.15 -40.62
C SER A 128 4.20 7.32 -39.45
N ASP A 129 4.04 6.01 -39.65
CA ASP A 129 3.53 5.07 -38.66
C ASP A 129 4.48 4.85 -37.48
N THR A 130 5.81 4.86 -37.72
CA THR A 130 6.78 4.80 -36.62
C THR A 130 6.70 6.05 -35.74
N VAL A 131 6.45 7.22 -36.34
CA VAL A 131 6.31 8.50 -35.62
C VAL A 131 5.00 8.54 -34.84
N THR A 132 3.90 8.00 -35.37
CA THR A 132 2.62 7.92 -34.65
C THR A 132 2.72 6.93 -33.48
N GLN A 133 3.34 5.75 -33.68
CA GLN A 133 3.60 4.76 -32.63
C GLN A 133 4.44 5.35 -31.49
N LEU A 134 5.52 6.08 -31.83
CA LEU A 134 6.35 6.80 -30.87
C LEU A 134 5.55 7.85 -30.07
N THR A 135 4.72 8.61 -30.78
CA THR A 135 3.87 9.64 -30.15
C THR A 135 2.89 9.00 -29.16
N ASP A 136 2.33 7.85 -29.51
CA ASP A 136 1.45 7.09 -28.62
C ASP A 136 2.17 6.50 -27.42
N GLN A 137 3.39 5.98 -27.58
CA GLN A 137 4.18 5.52 -26.44
C GLN A 137 4.55 6.67 -25.50
N ILE A 138 4.91 7.84 -26.01
CA ILE A 138 5.15 9.05 -25.19
C ILE A 138 3.87 9.39 -24.41
N ARG A 139 2.70 9.31 -25.05
CA ARG A 139 1.40 9.53 -24.39
C ARG A 139 1.16 8.51 -23.29
N GLN A 140 1.41 7.22 -23.54
CA GLN A 140 1.28 6.15 -22.54
C GLN A 140 2.25 6.34 -21.36
N LEU A 141 3.51 6.68 -21.62
CA LEU A 141 4.50 6.96 -20.58
C LEU A 141 4.11 8.17 -19.73
N LYS A 142 3.58 9.23 -20.35
CA LYS A 142 3.03 10.39 -19.62
C LYS A 142 1.90 10.00 -18.68
N VAL A 143 0.98 9.13 -19.13
CA VAL A 143 -0.11 8.60 -18.29
C VAL A 143 0.46 7.74 -17.15
N LYS A 144 1.40 6.83 -17.42
CA LYS A 144 2.08 6.00 -16.40
C LYS A 144 2.77 6.87 -15.35
N ILE A 145 3.46 7.94 -15.75
CA ILE A 145 4.09 8.91 -14.85
C ILE A 145 3.05 9.63 -13.99
N ALA A 146 1.93 10.07 -14.57
CA ALA A 146 0.86 10.74 -13.83
C ALA A 146 0.22 9.81 -12.77
N ILE A 147 -0.06 8.56 -13.14
CA ILE A 147 -0.58 7.54 -12.22
C ILE A 147 0.44 7.24 -11.11
N GLY A 148 1.72 7.08 -11.46
CA GLY A 148 2.81 6.88 -10.50
C GLY A 148 2.94 8.06 -9.52
N GLY A 149 2.77 9.30 -10.00
CA GLY A 149 2.73 10.50 -9.18
C GLY A 149 1.54 10.50 -8.20
N GLY A 150 0.36 10.03 -8.62
CA GLY A 150 -0.79 9.81 -7.76
C GLY A 150 -0.50 8.80 -6.62
N LYS A 151 0.03 7.63 -6.98
CA LYS A 151 0.42 6.60 -5.99
C LYS A 151 1.47 7.10 -5.00
N LYS A 152 2.47 7.85 -5.48
CA LYS A 152 3.50 8.48 -4.62
C LYS A 152 2.89 9.46 -3.63
N ARG A 153 1.97 10.32 -4.05
CA ARG A 153 1.26 11.27 -3.15
C ARG A 153 0.44 10.55 -2.10
N TYR A 154 -0.30 9.50 -2.50
CA TYR A 154 -1.08 8.67 -1.57
C TYR A 154 -0.18 8.02 -0.50
N LEU A 155 0.95 7.43 -0.90
CA LEU A 155 1.90 6.82 0.03
C LEU A 155 2.51 7.86 0.99
N LEU A 156 2.89 9.04 0.50
CA LEU A 156 3.42 10.12 1.35
C LEU A 156 2.38 10.60 2.36
N GLN A 157 1.11 10.74 1.96
CA GLN A 157 0.02 11.08 2.88
C GLN A 157 -0.18 10.00 3.96
N ASN A 158 -0.09 8.73 3.58
CA ASN A 158 -0.23 7.63 4.53
C ASN A 158 0.96 7.55 5.51
N ILE A 159 2.18 7.78 5.03
CA ILE A 159 3.39 7.91 5.88
C ILE A 159 3.23 9.07 6.86
N GLN A 160 2.80 10.24 6.38
CA GLN A 160 2.57 11.40 7.26
C GLN A 160 1.53 11.08 8.33
N ARG A 161 0.38 10.51 7.94
CA ARG A 161 -0.68 10.10 8.89
C ARG A 161 -0.17 9.11 9.93
N LEU A 162 0.67 8.15 9.54
CA LEU A 162 1.28 7.20 10.47
C LEU A 162 2.30 7.87 11.38
N ASN A 163 3.12 8.78 10.86
CA ASN A 163 4.04 9.57 11.67
C ASN A 163 3.29 10.45 12.67
N ASP A 164 2.22 11.13 12.26
CA ASP A 164 1.37 11.93 13.15
C ASP A 164 0.76 11.06 14.26
N LYS A 165 0.36 9.82 13.92
CA LYS A 165 -0.13 8.83 14.90
C LYS A 165 0.98 8.38 15.85
N ILE A 166 2.18 8.13 15.35
CA ILE A 166 3.35 7.77 16.16
C ILE A 166 3.68 8.92 17.11
N VAL A 167 3.75 10.16 16.61
CA VAL A 167 3.97 11.36 17.43
C VAL A 167 2.86 11.53 18.46
N SER A 168 1.59 11.27 18.12
CA SER A 168 0.46 11.32 19.07
C SER A 168 0.56 10.24 20.17
N LEU A 169 1.12 9.08 19.86
CA LEU A 169 1.34 7.99 20.82
C LEU A 169 2.62 8.19 21.65
N GLN A 170 3.63 8.85 21.08
CA GLN A 170 4.93 9.11 21.71
C GLN A 170 4.97 10.45 22.44
N SER A 171 4.04 11.37 22.18
CA SER A 171 3.97 12.64 22.90
C SER A 171 3.62 12.36 24.36
N PRO A 172 4.43 12.85 25.33
CA PRO A 172 4.26 12.58 26.75
C PRO A 172 3.09 13.40 27.37
N SER A 173 2.02 13.63 26.61
CA SER A 173 0.82 14.33 27.07
C SER A 173 -0.16 13.35 27.73
N SER A 174 -0.04 13.38 29.06
CA SER A 174 -0.94 12.88 30.12
C SER A 174 -0.87 11.38 30.49
N SER A 175 -0.18 11.15 31.62
CA SER A 175 -0.56 10.20 32.69
C SER A 175 -0.64 8.72 32.28
N SER A 176 0.49 8.01 32.19
CA SER A 176 1.19 7.43 33.34
C SER A 176 0.20 6.86 34.38
N SER A 177 0.03 5.55 34.34
CA SER A 177 -0.86 4.71 35.18
C SER A 177 -2.38 4.78 34.93
N SER A 178 -3.04 5.94 34.83
CA SER A 178 -4.52 5.96 34.72
C SER A 178 -5.08 5.66 33.32
N ARG A 179 -4.34 6.00 32.25
CA ARG A 179 -4.77 5.68 30.88
C ARG A 179 -4.74 4.20 30.56
N VAL A 180 -3.80 3.44 31.13
CA VAL A 180 -3.77 1.99 30.92
C VAL A 180 -5.01 1.34 31.52
N ALA A 181 -5.42 1.74 32.72
CA ALA A 181 -6.67 1.27 33.31
C ALA A 181 -7.90 1.71 32.49
N ALA A 182 -7.94 2.96 32.02
CA ALA A 182 -9.04 3.46 31.20
C ALA A 182 -9.13 2.76 29.83
N ASP A 183 -7.99 2.54 29.16
CA ASP A 183 -7.91 1.81 27.89
C ASP A 183 -8.28 0.33 28.07
N MET A 184 -7.87 -0.28 29.19
CA MET A 184 -8.25 -1.66 29.54
C MET A 184 -9.76 -1.78 29.84
N ILE A 185 -10.34 -0.83 30.58
CA ILE A 185 -11.78 -0.76 30.83
C ILE A 185 -12.54 -0.53 29.51
N ASN A 186 -12.03 0.37 28.65
CA ASN A 186 -12.61 0.62 27.33
C ASN A 186 -12.53 -0.60 26.42
N GLN A 187 -11.44 -1.38 26.48
CA GLN A 187 -11.29 -2.60 25.70
C GLN A 187 -12.24 -3.70 26.18
N LYS A 188 -12.33 -3.94 27.50
CA LYS A 188 -13.31 -4.88 28.08
C LYS A 188 -14.74 -4.51 27.67
N ALA A 189 -15.13 -3.26 27.89
CA ALA A 189 -16.45 -2.76 27.51
C ALA A 189 -16.68 -2.85 25.98
N GLY A 190 -15.67 -2.60 25.16
CA GLY A 190 -15.74 -2.74 23.71
C GLY A 190 -15.99 -4.18 23.26
N MET A 191 -15.32 -5.16 23.90
CA MET A 191 -15.55 -6.58 23.64
C MET A 191 -16.96 -7.02 24.07
N GLU A 192 -17.42 -6.59 25.25
CA GLU A 192 -18.77 -6.87 25.74
C GLU A 192 -19.85 -6.29 24.80
N GLN A 193 -19.71 -5.02 24.38
CA GLN A 193 -20.62 -4.39 23.42
C GLN A 193 -20.61 -5.09 22.06
N PHE A 194 -19.44 -5.53 21.58
CA PHE A 194 -19.35 -6.29 20.33
C PHE A 194 -20.16 -7.59 20.42
N LEU A 195 -19.99 -8.34 21.52
CA LEU A 195 -20.69 -9.60 21.72
C LEU A 195 -22.20 -9.41 21.88
N GLU A 196 -22.62 -8.35 22.56
CA GLU A 196 -24.03 -8.00 22.68
C GLU A 196 -24.65 -7.67 21.31
N ARG A 197 -23.98 -6.81 20.53
CA ARG A 197 -24.43 -6.47 19.16
C ARG A 197 -24.47 -7.70 18.25
N PHE A 198 -23.42 -8.51 18.28
CA PHE A 198 -23.34 -9.75 17.49
C PHE A 198 -24.45 -10.72 17.86
N THR A 199 -24.70 -10.91 19.17
CA THR A 199 -25.78 -11.76 19.67
C THR A 199 -27.14 -11.23 19.23
N LYS A 200 -27.39 -9.93 19.34
CA LYS A 200 -28.66 -9.30 18.93
C LYS A 200 -28.91 -9.49 17.43
N GLU A 201 -27.92 -9.18 16.59
CA GLU A 201 -28.04 -9.34 15.13
C GLU A 201 -28.32 -10.80 14.74
N ARG A 202 -27.57 -11.75 15.32
CA ARG A 202 -27.76 -13.18 15.03
C ARG A 202 -29.08 -13.72 15.56
N ALA A 203 -29.49 -13.31 16.76
CA ALA A 203 -30.74 -13.74 17.39
C ALA A 203 -32.00 -13.28 16.63
N HIS A 204 -31.93 -12.17 15.89
CA HIS A 204 -33.03 -11.76 15.01
C HIS A 204 -33.25 -12.73 13.84
N ARG A 205 -32.18 -13.33 13.31
CA ARG A 205 -32.26 -14.33 12.23
C ARG A 205 -32.64 -15.71 12.77
N ASP A 206 -32.08 -16.09 13.91
CA ASP A 206 -32.31 -17.37 14.54
C ASP A 206 -32.25 -17.25 16.07
N TYR A 207 -33.40 -17.40 16.72
CA TYR A 207 -33.54 -17.24 18.17
C TYR A 207 -32.68 -18.23 18.98
N ARG A 208 -32.24 -19.34 18.37
CA ARG A 208 -31.36 -20.31 19.01
C ARG A 208 -30.00 -19.71 19.37
N PHE A 209 -29.53 -18.70 18.62
CA PHE A 209 -28.33 -17.94 18.98
C PHE A 209 -28.46 -17.22 20.31
N TRP A 210 -29.66 -16.72 20.64
CA TRP A 210 -29.89 -16.07 21.94
C TRP A 210 -29.75 -17.07 23.09
N ILE A 211 -30.28 -18.28 22.91
CA ILE A 211 -30.18 -19.36 23.90
C ILE A 211 -28.72 -19.76 24.09
N MET A 212 -27.98 -19.98 22.99
CA MET A 212 -26.56 -20.29 23.04
C MET A 212 -25.75 -19.17 23.70
N ALA A 213 -25.98 -17.91 23.34
CA ALA A 213 -25.29 -16.78 23.93
C ALA A 213 -25.57 -16.65 25.43
N LYS A 214 -26.82 -16.92 25.86
CA LYS A 214 -27.18 -16.94 27.28
C LYS A 214 -26.49 -18.06 28.05
N MET A 215 -26.44 -19.25 27.48
CA MET A 215 -25.75 -20.40 28.08
C MET A 215 -24.23 -20.18 28.16
N MET A 216 -23.65 -19.50 27.16
CA MET A 216 -22.23 -19.19 27.10
C MET A 216 -21.86 -17.88 27.80
N GLN A 217 -22.81 -17.15 28.39
CA GLN A 217 -22.57 -15.81 28.90
C GLN A 217 -21.42 -15.78 29.93
N SER A 218 -21.43 -16.68 30.91
CA SER A 218 -20.37 -16.73 31.92
C SER A 218 -19.00 -17.10 31.32
N LEU A 219 -18.99 -17.99 30.33
CA LEU A 219 -17.79 -18.38 29.60
C LEU A 219 -17.21 -17.19 28.82
N MET A 220 -18.07 -16.39 28.18
CA MET A 220 -17.64 -15.19 27.48
C MET A 220 -17.09 -14.14 28.44
N GLU A 221 -17.69 -13.95 29.61
CA GLU A 221 -17.19 -13.02 30.64
C GLU A 221 -15.77 -13.42 31.08
N THR A 222 -15.54 -14.69 31.39
CA THR A 222 -14.21 -15.20 31.76
C THR A 222 -13.20 -15.13 30.62
N LEU A 223 -13.64 -15.34 29.37
CA LEU A 223 -12.77 -15.20 28.19
C LEU A 223 -12.38 -13.73 27.98
N ILE A 224 -13.31 -12.78 28.11
CA ILE A 224 -13.03 -11.35 27.99
C ILE A 224 -12.01 -10.95 29.05
N GLU A 225 -12.17 -11.40 30.30
CA GLU A 225 -11.23 -11.17 31.39
C GLU A 225 -9.83 -11.74 31.12
N LYS A 226 -9.76 -12.88 30.42
CA LYS A 226 -8.48 -13.44 30.00
C LYS A 226 -7.85 -12.67 28.83
N LEU A 227 -8.64 -12.11 27.92
CA LEU A 227 -8.15 -11.54 26.67
C LEU A 227 -7.89 -10.03 26.69
N TYR A 228 -8.59 -9.24 27.51
CA TYR A 228 -8.58 -7.77 27.40
C TYR A 228 -7.21 -7.11 27.66
N HIS A 229 -6.25 -7.81 28.25
CA HIS A 229 -4.90 -7.29 28.55
C HIS A 229 -3.83 -7.81 27.58
N LEU A 230 -4.19 -8.66 26.62
CA LEU A 230 -3.23 -9.31 25.72
C LEU A 230 -2.97 -8.48 24.47
N SER A 231 -1.73 -8.54 23.99
CA SER A 231 -1.37 -8.06 22.66
C SER A 231 -1.98 -8.97 21.59
N SER A 232 -2.28 -8.40 20.41
CA SER A 232 -2.93 -9.11 19.29
C SER A 232 -2.24 -10.44 18.93
N ASP A 233 -0.91 -10.51 19.07
CA ASP A 233 -0.13 -11.69 18.70
C ASP A 233 -0.33 -12.88 19.67
N LYS A 234 -0.81 -12.63 20.89
CA LYS A 234 -1.03 -13.66 21.92
C LYS A 234 -2.48 -14.09 22.05
N VAL A 235 -3.42 -13.25 21.61
CA VAL A 235 -4.87 -13.47 21.77
C VAL A 235 -5.32 -14.83 21.26
N LEU A 236 -4.85 -15.26 20.09
CA LEU A 236 -5.30 -16.53 19.49
C LEU A 236 -4.80 -17.76 20.26
N ALA A 237 -3.55 -17.75 20.70
CA ALA A 237 -2.97 -18.86 21.46
C ALA A 237 -3.68 -19.01 22.81
N GLU A 238 -3.83 -17.90 23.53
CA GLU A 238 -4.48 -17.86 24.85
C GLU A 238 -5.98 -18.18 24.75
N MET A 239 -6.66 -17.75 23.68
CA MET A 239 -8.05 -18.13 23.43
C MET A 239 -8.19 -19.65 23.22
N SER A 240 -7.30 -20.26 22.44
CA SER A 240 -7.30 -21.70 22.19
C SER A 240 -7.04 -22.50 23.45
N GLU A 241 -6.06 -22.10 24.25
CA GLU A 241 -5.74 -22.72 25.53
C GLU A 241 -6.92 -22.60 26.51
N TRP A 242 -7.45 -21.38 26.65
CA TRP A 242 -8.61 -21.11 27.51
C TRP A 242 -9.83 -21.95 27.11
N LEU A 243 -10.10 -22.11 25.80
CA LEU A 243 -11.19 -22.95 25.29
C LEU A 243 -11.02 -24.42 25.69
N GLN A 244 -9.81 -24.96 25.62
CA GLN A 244 -9.55 -26.36 26.00
C GLN A 244 -9.78 -26.60 27.49
N GLU A 245 -9.42 -25.64 28.34
CA GLU A 245 -9.56 -25.75 29.78
C GLU A 245 -11.00 -25.52 30.27
N ASN A 246 -11.69 -24.52 29.70
CA ASN A 246 -12.95 -24.01 30.25
C ASN A 246 -14.19 -24.55 29.53
N PHE A 247 -14.07 -25.01 28.29
CA PHE A 247 -15.19 -25.51 27.50
C PHE A 247 -15.48 -26.99 27.78
N GLN A 248 -15.60 -27.34 29.05
CA GLN A 248 -15.87 -28.71 29.51
C GLN A 248 -17.37 -28.91 29.80
N PRO A 249 -17.92 -30.12 29.58
CA PRO A 249 -19.33 -30.40 29.90
C PRO A 249 -19.70 -30.09 31.35
N SER A 250 -18.76 -30.21 32.29
CA SER A 250 -18.94 -29.86 33.69
C SER A 250 -19.19 -28.37 33.93
N VAL A 251 -18.71 -27.49 33.06
CA VAL A 251 -18.88 -26.03 33.13
C VAL A 251 -20.13 -25.58 32.37
N VAL A 252 -20.37 -26.16 31.18
CA VAL A 252 -21.50 -25.77 30.33
C VAL A 252 -22.84 -26.30 30.85
N ARG A 253 -22.87 -27.52 31.43
CA ARG A 253 -24.12 -28.16 31.87
C ARG A 253 -24.84 -27.37 32.98
N PRO A 254 -24.17 -26.88 34.05
CA PRO A 254 -24.81 -26.02 35.05
C PRO A 254 -25.46 -24.77 34.44
N ASN A 255 -24.81 -24.13 33.46
CA ASN A 255 -25.38 -22.96 32.78
C ASN A 255 -26.65 -23.31 32.00
N ALA A 256 -26.65 -24.46 31.31
CA ALA A 256 -27.82 -24.94 30.60
C ALA A 256 -28.99 -25.21 31.56
N SER A 257 -28.72 -25.89 32.68
CA SER A 257 -29.73 -26.16 33.72
C SER A 257 -30.29 -24.87 34.32
N SER A 258 -29.43 -23.90 34.66
CA SER A 258 -29.84 -22.59 35.19
C SER A 258 -30.72 -21.83 34.20
N LEU A 259 -30.34 -21.84 32.90
CA LEU A 259 -31.13 -21.24 31.84
C LEU A 259 -32.49 -21.92 31.67
N LEU A 260 -32.55 -23.25 31.73
CA LEU A 260 -33.82 -24.00 31.64
C LEU A 260 -34.76 -23.66 32.80
N THR A 261 -34.25 -23.61 34.04
CA THR A 261 -35.03 -23.18 35.21
C THR A 261 -35.55 -21.75 35.06
N CYS A 262 -34.70 -20.83 34.56
CA CYS A 262 -35.08 -19.45 34.31
C CYS A 262 -36.17 -19.35 33.22
N LEU A 263 -36.03 -20.11 32.13
CA LEU A 263 -37.03 -20.16 31.06
C LEU A 263 -38.35 -20.79 31.51
N GLU A 264 -38.30 -21.85 32.33
CA GLU A 264 -39.50 -22.47 32.90
C GLU A 264 -40.25 -21.48 33.81
N THR A 265 -39.51 -20.68 34.58
CA THR A 265 -40.08 -19.64 35.45
C THR A 265 -40.69 -18.49 34.64
N ASP A 266 -39.99 -18.00 33.62
CA ASP A 266 -40.38 -16.81 32.86
C ASP A 266 -41.44 -17.06 31.78
N ILE A 267 -41.40 -18.21 31.11
CA ILE A 267 -42.36 -18.59 30.06
C ILE A 267 -43.55 -19.31 30.69
N GLY A 268 -43.36 -19.91 31.87
CA GLY A 268 -44.28 -20.86 32.47
C GLY A 268 -44.39 -22.14 31.63
N ARG A 269 -45.20 -23.08 32.12
CA ARG A 269 -45.63 -24.26 31.35
C ARG A 269 -46.66 -23.84 30.29
N SER A 270 -46.24 -23.01 29.34
CA SER A 270 -47.08 -22.53 28.24
C SER A 270 -47.26 -23.63 27.20
N ASN A 271 -48.50 -23.87 26.79
CA ASN A 271 -48.83 -24.77 25.69
C ASN A 271 -48.65 -24.11 24.31
N ASP A 272 -48.25 -22.83 24.24
CA ASP A 272 -47.98 -22.15 22.96
C ASP A 272 -46.58 -22.53 22.43
N PRO A 273 -46.45 -23.22 21.28
CA PRO A 273 -45.16 -23.57 20.71
C PRO A 273 -44.30 -22.34 20.35
N ASN A 274 -44.91 -21.16 20.24
CA ASN A 274 -44.21 -19.90 19.96
C ASN A 274 -43.86 -19.10 21.23
N ALA A 275 -44.18 -19.59 22.42
CA ALA A 275 -43.98 -18.85 23.67
C ALA A 275 -42.50 -18.44 23.86
N LEU A 276 -41.57 -19.37 23.64
CA LEU A 276 -40.13 -19.12 23.70
C LEU A 276 -39.69 -18.05 22.70
N LYS A 277 -40.14 -18.15 21.44
CA LYS A 277 -39.81 -17.18 20.39
C LYS A 277 -40.35 -15.79 20.73
N LYS A 278 -41.58 -15.69 21.25
CA LYS A 278 -42.20 -14.44 21.69
C LYS A 278 -41.44 -13.83 22.87
N TYR A 279 -41.08 -14.64 23.87
CA TYR A 279 -40.29 -14.21 25.02
C TYR A 279 -38.92 -13.64 24.60
N ILE A 280 -38.20 -14.36 23.74
CA ILE A 280 -36.88 -13.90 23.24
C ILE A 280 -37.02 -12.60 22.47
N ARG A 281 -38.02 -12.48 21.58
CA ARG A 281 -38.29 -11.23 20.86
C ARG A 281 -38.54 -10.06 21.82
N ARG A 282 -39.33 -10.28 22.88
CA ARG A 282 -39.56 -9.27 23.92
C ARG A 282 -38.26 -8.85 24.62
N LYS A 283 -37.41 -9.81 25.00
CA LYS A 283 -36.12 -9.54 25.63
C LYS A 283 -35.14 -8.80 24.71
N LEU A 284 -35.15 -9.08 23.41
CA LEU A 284 -34.33 -8.37 22.41
C LEU A 284 -34.81 -6.94 22.15
N SER A 285 -36.09 -6.64 22.41
CA SER A 285 -36.65 -5.29 22.30
C SER A 285 -36.46 -4.43 23.55
N GLN A 286 -36.21 -5.04 24.72
CA GLN A 286 -36.02 -4.35 26.00
C GLN A 286 -34.55 -3.93 26.28
N ARG A 287 -33.61 -4.29 25.41
CA ARG A 287 -32.17 -3.98 25.50
C ARG A 287 -31.70 -3.31 24.22
#